data_AF-A0AAV8ZMT0-F1
#
_entry.id   AF-A0AAV8ZMT0-F1
#
_cell.length_a   1.000
_cell.length_b   1.000
_cell.length_c   1.000
_cell.angle_alpha   90.00
_cell.angle_beta   90.00
_cell.angle_gamma   90.00
#
_symmetry.space_group_name_H-M   'P 1'
#
loop_
_entity.id
_entity.type
_entity.pdbx_description
1 polymer ?
#
loop_
_entity_poly.entity_id
_entity_poly.type
_entity_poly.pdbx_seq_one_letter_code
_entity_poly.pdbx_strand_id
1 'polypeptide(L)'
;MVELASGTAEDIYQCLKTVILDKQIPFTNLIGFSAVTCNTMFGQFNSVSSLLKKDLPDIAAVKCSCHMMHLCASKVCLKLPRSVEELLRNLGAHFNRSYLRVEKFREFQEFFRTAIHKILSPAITRWLSLQACVNRVIEQFIPLKHYLQQNLFDDP
;
A
#
# COMPACT_ATOMS: atom_id res chain seq x y z
N MET A 1 7.87 -19.92 -2.45
CA MET A 1 8.44 -18.66 -2.97
C MET A 1 9.60 -19.06 -3.86
N VAL A 2 9.74 -18.49 -5.06
CA VAL A 2 10.82 -18.85 -5.99
C VAL A 2 11.75 -17.65 -6.12
N GLU A 3 13.04 -17.89 -6.04
CA GLU A 3 14.05 -16.87 -6.25
C GLU A 3 14.27 -16.63 -7.75
N LEU A 4 14.38 -15.36 -8.12
CA LEU A 4 14.60 -14.94 -9.50
C LEU A 4 15.97 -14.28 -9.62
N ALA A 5 16.67 -14.56 -10.72
CA ALA A 5 17.95 -13.93 -11.03
C ALA A 5 17.81 -12.42 -11.32
N SER A 6 16.68 -12.01 -11.92
CA SER A 6 16.34 -10.60 -12.12
C SER A 6 14.81 -10.36 -12.12
N GLY A 7 14.43 -9.08 -12.13
CA GLY A 7 13.03 -8.63 -12.21
C GLY A 7 12.55 -8.29 -13.62
N THR A 8 13.17 -8.84 -14.68
CA THR A 8 12.77 -8.61 -16.07
C THR A 8 11.51 -9.40 -16.43
N ALA A 9 10.87 -9.03 -17.55
CA ALA A 9 9.68 -9.71 -18.01
C ALA A 9 9.99 -11.15 -18.43
N GLU A 10 11.12 -11.35 -19.11
CA GLU A 10 11.62 -12.64 -19.56
C GLU A 10 11.90 -13.59 -18.39
N ASP A 11 12.63 -13.14 -17.38
CA ASP A 11 13.01 -14.02 -16.26
C ASP A 11 11.79 -14.45 -15.45
N ILE A 12 10.85 -13.52 -15.22
CA ILE A 12 9.58 -13.84 -14.55
C ILE A 12 8.75 -14.81 -15.41
N TYR A 13 8.68 -14.57 -16.73
CA TYR A 13 7.96 -15.42 -17.66
C TYR A 13 8.53 -16.85 -17.71
N GLN A 14 9.85 -16.98 -17.85
CA GLN A 14 10.52 -18.28 -17.88
C GLN A 14 10.35 -19.01 -16.55
N CYS A 15 10.52 -18.31 -15.43
CA CYS A 15 10.28 -18.89 -14.12
C CYS A 15 8.83 -19.38 -13.97
N LEU A 16 7.84 -18.59 -14.39
CA LEU A 16 6.43 -19.00 -14.37
C LEU A 16 6.23 -20.29 -15.18
N LYS A 17 6.77 -20.34 -16.40
CA LYS A 17 6.66 -21.49 -17.30
C LYS A 17 7.31 -22.73 -16.70
N THR A 18 8.52 -22.63 -16.17
CA THR A 18 9.22 -23.71 -15.47
C THR A 18 8.41 -24.23 -14.28
N VAL A 19 7.91 -23.35 -13.41
CA VAL A 19 7.11 -23.75 -12.23
C VAL A 19 5.82 -24.48 -12.61
N ILE A 20 5.16 -24.07 -13.70
CA ILE A 20 3.94 -24.74 -14.20
C ILE A 20 4.28 -26.14 -14.74
N LEU A 21 5.35 -26.25 -15.54
CA LEU A 21 5.78 -27.51 -16.13
C LEU A 21 6.32 -28.50 -15.10
N ASP A 22 7.05 -28.02 -14.09
CA ASP A 22 7.54 -28.84 -12.97
C ASP A 22 6.39 -29.45 -12.16
N LYS A 23 5.24 -28.77 -12.15
CA LYS A 23 3.98 -29.28 -11.55
C LYS A 23 3.21 -30.21 -12.48
N GLN A 24 3.77 -30.56 -13.64
CA GLN A 24 3.14 -31.38 -14.67
C GLN A 24 1.80 -30.81 -15.17
N ILE A 25 1.64 -29.49 -15.10
CA ILE A 25 0.47 -28.80 -15.64
C ILE A 25 0.80 -28.41 -17.09
N PRO A 26 0.03 -28.88 -18.09
CA PRO A 26 0.21 -28.42 -19.47
C PRO A 26 0.10 -26.91 -19.53
N PHE A 27 1.07 -26.25 -20.16
CA PHE A 27 1.09 -24.79 -20.23
C PHE A 27 -0.17 -24.21 -20.91
N THR A 28 -0.74 -24.96 -21.86
CA THR A 28 -2.01 -24.67 -22.53
C THR A 28 -3.22 -24.58 -21.61
N ASN A 29 -3.15 -25.15 -20.40
CA ASN A 29 -4.24 -25.08 -19.42
C ASN A 29 -4.27 -23.74 -18.67
N LEU A 30 -3.28 -22.87 -18.88
CA LEU A 30 -3.27 -21.53 -18.31
C LEU A 30 -4.24 -20.62 -19.07
N ILE A 31 -5.46 -20.51 -18.57
CA ILE A 31 -6.53 -19.72 -19.19
C ILE A 31 -6.52 -18.23 -18.78
N GLY A 32 -5.81 -17.89 -17.71
CA GLY A 32 -5.82 -16.53 -17.18
C GLY A 32 -4.56 -16.15 -16.41
N PHE A 33 -4.23 -14.87 -16.46
CA PHE A 33 -3.10 -14.26 -15.76
C PHE A 33 -3.53 -12.93 -15.15
N SER A 34 -3.27 -12.73 -13.85
CA SER A 34 -3.56 -11.48 -13.16
C SER A 34 -2.37 -11.06 -12.32
N ALA A 35 -1.96 -9.79 -12.46
CA ALA A 35 -0.82 -9.23 -11.74
C ALA A 35 -0.95 -7.70 -11.58
N VAL A 36 -0.04 -7.12 -10.80
CA VAL A 36 0.11 -5.66 -10.67
C VAL A 36 0.38 -5.04 -12.05
N THR A 37 -0.06 -3.80 -12.26
CA THR A 37 -0.03 -3.18 -13.60
C THR A 37 1.31 -2.52 -13.94
N CYS A 38 2.42 -2.97 -13.34
CA CYS A 38 3.74 -2.45 -13.66
C CYS A 38 4.14 -2.85 -15.09
N ASN A 39 5.09 -2.11 -15.67
CA ASN A 39 5.49 -2.31 -17.06
C ASN A 39 6.04 -3.73 -17.31
N THR A 40 6.76 -4.31 -16.35
CA THR A 40 7.25 -5.69 -16.44
C THR A 40 6.11 -6.72 -16.60
N MET A 41 4.95 -6.48 -16.00
CA MET A 41 3.83 -7.43 -16.05
C MET A 41 2.86 -7.14 -17.21
N PHE A 42 2.61 -5.86 -17.51
CA PHE A 42 1.56 -5.41 -18.45
C PHE A 42 2.00 -4.36 -19.48
N GLY A 43 3.30 -4.17 -19.67
CA GLY A 43 3.87 -3.33 -20.72
C GLY A 43 3.48 -3.80 -22.13
N GLN A 44 3.31 -2.83 -23.04
CA GLN A 44 2.78 -3.08 -24.39
C GLN A 44 3.68 -3.97 -25.25
N PHE A 45 5.00 -3.73 -25.22
CA PHE A 45 5.95 -4.38 -26.12
C PHE A 45 6.60 -5.59 -25.47
N ASN A 46 7.12 -5.42 -24.25
CA ASN A 46 7.80 -6.47 -23.52
C ASN A 46 7.31 -6.55 -22.08
N SER A 47 6.50 -7.58 -21.79
CA SER A 47 5.97 -7.85 -20.48
C SER A 47 5.59 -9.32 -20.33
N VAL A 48 5.42 -9.79 -19.10
CA VAL A 48 4.94 -11.16 -18.84
C VAL A 48 3.62 -11.43 -19.57
N SER A 49 2.70 -10.46 -19.58
CA SER A 49 1.43 -10.60 -20.31
C SER A 49 1.60 -10.65 -21.83
N SER A 50 2.55 -9.89 -22.41
CA SER A 50 2.77 -9.93 -23.87
C SER A 50 3.49 -11.21 -24.28
N LEU A 51 4.40 -11.73 -23.45
CA LEU A 51 5.05 -13.03 -23.64
C LEU A 51 4.03 -14.18 -23.51
N LEU A 52 3.18 -14.16 -22.50
CA LEU A 52 2.11 -15.14 -22.33
C LEU A 52 1.15 -15.16 -23.53
N LYS A 53 0.77 -13.99 -24.06
CA LYS A 53 -0.10 -13.92 -25.23
C LYS A 53 0.54 -14.44 -26.52
N LYS A 54 1.87 -14.47 -26.62
CA LYS A 54 2.56 -15.08 -27.76
C LYS A 54 2.42 -16.60 -27.75
N ASP A 55 2.56 -17.22 -26.58
CA ASP A 55 2.46 -18.68 -26.43
C ASP A 55 1.00 -19.15 -26.24
N LEU A 56 0.13 -18.29 -25.70
CA LEU A 56 -1.27 -18.57 -25.38
C LEU A 56 -2.15 -17.40 -25.86
N PRO A 57 -2.52 -17.34 -27.15
CA PRO A 57 -3.27 -16.21 -27.73
C PRO A 57 -4.60 -15.91 -27.03
N ASP A 58 -5.27 -16.95 -26.50
CA ASP A 58 -6.58 -16.86 -25.87
C ASP A 58 -6.51 -16.58 -24.35
N ILE A 59 -5.32 -16.37 -23.78
CA ILE A 59 -5.18 -16.14 -22.34
C ILE A 59 -5.85 -14.83 -21.90
N ALA A 60 -6.68 -14.90 -20.86
CA ALA A 60 -7.26 -13.74 -20.22
C ALA A 60 -6.24 -13.03 -19.31
N ALA A 61 -5.59 -11.98 -19.82
CA ALA A 61 -4.66 -11.15 -19.04
C ALA A 61 -5.40 -9.98 -18.38
N VAL A 62 -5.59 -10.05 -17.05
CA VAL A 62 -6.38 -9.09 -16.28
C VAL A 62 -5.48 -8.25 -15.36
N LYS A 63 -5.55 -6.94 -15.50
CA LYS A 63 -4.86 -6.00 -14.61
C LYS A 63 -5.46 -6.06 -13.21
N CYS A 64 -4.62 -6.05 -12.17
CA CYS A 64 -5.08 -6.03 -10.78
C CYS A 64 -5.98 -4.82 -10.50
N SER A 65 -7.27 -5.07 -10.23
CA SER A 65 -8.27 -4.05 -9.86
C SER A 65 -7.84 -3.24 -8.65
N CYS A 66 -7.25 -3.89 -7.65
CA CYS A 66 -6.78 -3.23 -6.44
C CYS A 66 -5.67 -2.21 -6.72
N HIS A 67 -4.73 -2.54 -7.62
CA HIS A 67 -3.69 -1.59 -8.03
C HIS A 67 -4.29 -0.42 -8.82
N MET A 68 -5.27 -0.67 -9.69
CA MET A 68 -5.96 0.39 -10.43
C MET A 68 -6.73 1.34 -9.49
N MET A 69 -7.45 0.80 -8.51
CA MET A 69 -8.13 1.60 -7.47
C MET A 69 -7.13 2.43 -6.66
N HIS A 70 -6.00 1.85 -6.29
CA HIS A 70 -4.93 2.57 -5.59
C HIS A 70 -4.37 3.73 -6.43
N LEU A 71 -4.09 3.53 -7.71
CA LEU A 71 -3.61 4.58 -8.61
C LEU A 71 -4.64 5.71 -8.76
N CYS A 72 -5.91 5.37 -8.92
CA CYS A 72 -7.00 6.35 -8.98
C CYS A 72 -7.06 7.19 -7.70
N ALA A 73 -7.12 6.52 -6.53
CA ALA A 73 -7.16 7.19 -5.23
C ALA A 73 -5.92 8.08 -5.02
N SER A 74 -4.73 7.58 -5.33
CA SER A 74 -3.46 8.32 -5.24
C SER A 74 -3.49 9.59 -6.10
N LYS A 75 -3.98 9.48 -7.36
CA LYS A 75 -4.10 10.62 -8.26
C LYS A 75 -5.10 11.66 -7.77
N VAL A 76 -6.23 11.23 -7.20
CA VAL A 76 -7.24 12.11 -6.61
C VAL A 76 -6.66 12.81 -5.36
N CYS A 77 -5.87 12.11 -4.55
CA CYS A 77 -5.25 12.70 -3.37
C CYS A 77 -4.30 13.86 -3.70
N LEU A 78 -3.72 13.92 -4.91
CA LEU A 78 -2.95 15.09 -5.37
C LEU A 78 -3.78 16.38 -5.48
N LYS A 79 -5.11 16.27 -5.49
CA LYS A 79 -6.02 17.43 -5.48
C LYS A 79 -6.39 17.88 -4.06
N LEU A 80 -6.09 17.08 -3.05
CA LEU A 80 -6.27 17.48 -1.66
C LEU A 80 -5.18 18.48 -1.23
N PRO A 81 -5.44 19.32 -0.22
CA PRO A 81 -4.41 20.19 0.34
C PRO A 81 -3.23 19.38 0.88
N ARG A 82 -2.01 19.72 0.45
CA ARG A 82 -0.78 19.03 0.88
C ARG A 82 -0.59 19.05 2.40
N SER A 83 -1.04 20.11 3.06
CA SER A 83 -0.97 20.27 4.52
C SER A 83 -1.67 19.14 5.28
N VAL A 84 -2.75 18.58 4.73
CA VAL A 84 -3.47 17.47 5.37
C VAL A 84 -2.64 16.19 5.31
N GLU A 85 -2.05 15.88 4.16
CA GLU A 85 -1.19 14.71 4.02
C GLU A 85 0.08 14.84 4.88
N GLU A 86 0.66 16.04 4.91
CA GLU A 86 1.82 16.36 5.74
C GLU A 86 1.52 16.22 7.23
N LEU A 87 0.36 16.70 7.70
CA LEU A 87 -0.10 16.50 9.08
C LEU A 87 -0.13 15.00 9.43
N LEU A 88 -0.74 14.17 8.58
CA LEU A 88 -0.83 12.72 8.83
C LEU A 88 0.56 12.06 8.90
N ARG A 89 1.49 12.47 8.02
CA ARG A 89 2.88 11.99 8.04
C ARG A 89 3.62 12.43 9.30
N ASN A 90 3.44 13.68 9.71
CA ASN A 90 4.10 14.25 10.88
C ASN A 90 3.58 13.61 12.18
N LEU A 91 2.27 13.42 12.31
CA LEU A 91 1.68 12.69 13.44
C LEU A 91 2.22 11.25 13.50
N GLY A 92 2.22 10.55 12.38
CA GLY A 92 2.79 9.21 12.29
C GLY A 92 4.26 9.14 12.72
N ALA A 93 5.08 10.07 12.23
CA ALA A 93 6.49 10.17 12.61
C ALA A 93 6.68 10.53 14.09
N HIS A 94 5.85 11.42 14.64
CA HIS A 94 5.91 11.87 16.02
C HIS A 94 5.70 10.73 17.01
N PHE A 95 4.70 9.89 16.77
CA PHE A 95 4.35 8.78 17.67
C PHE A 95 5.16 7.50 17.42
N ASN A 96 5.57 7.20 16.19
CA ASN A 96 6.36 5.99 15.93
C ASN A 96 7.77 6.03 16.53
N ARG A 97 8.30 7.22 16.82
CA ARG A 97 9.67 7.40 17.30
C ARG A 97 9.83 7.29 18.82
N SER A 98 8.74 7.28 19.58
CA SER A 98 8.82 7.33 21.04
C SER A 98 7.66 6.61 21.70
N TYR A 99 8.00 5.57 22.45
CA TYR A 99 7.06 4.87 23.32
C TYR A 99 6.43 5.82 24.37
N LEU A 100 7.25 6.69 24.97
CA LEU A 100 6.78 7.67 25.96
C LEU A 100 5.72 8.62 25.40
N ARG A 101 5.85 9.04 24.13
CA ARG A 101 4.83 9.89 23.49
C ARG A 101 3.52 9.15 23.26
N VAL A 102 3.59 7.84 22.97
CA VAL A 102 2.40 6.98 22.82
C VAL A 102 1.71 6.79 24.17
N GLU A 103 2.45 6.51 25.24
CA GLU A 103 1.87 6.39 26.59
C GLU A 103 1.29 7.72 27.09
N LYS A 104 2.01 8.85 26.93
CA LYS A 104 1.46 10.18 27.25
C LYS A 104 0.17 10.43 26.48
N PHE A 105 0.11 10.08 25.19
CA PHE A 105 -1.12 10.26 24.41
C PHE A 105 -2.27 9.35 24.87
N ARG A 106 -1.97 8.13 25.32
CA ARG A 106 -2.96 7.20 25.87
C ARG A 106 -3.68 7.80 27.09
N GLU A 107 -3.00 8.53 27.95
CA GLU A 107 -3.63 9.24 29.08
C GLU A 107 -4.71 10.22 28.62
N PHE A 108 -4.49 10.92 27.49
CA PHE A 108 -5.50 11.80 26.89
C PHE A 108 -6.66 10.98 26.33
N GLN A 109 -6.40 9.86 25.67
CA GLN A 109 -7.46 8.98 25.16
C GLN A 109 -8.37 8.49 26.30
N GLU A 110 -7.77 8.08 27.43
CA GLU A 110 -8.48 7.65 28.63
C GLU A 110 -9.27 8.81 29.27
N PHE A 111 -8.67 9.99 29.41
CA PHE A 111 -9.33 11.19 29.94
C PHE A 111 -10.55 11.61 29.11
N PHE A 112 -10.41 11.66 27.79
CA PHE A 112 -11.49 12.00 26.86
C PHE A 112 -12.43 10.82 26.56
N ARG A 113 -12.25 9.67 27.23
CA ARG A 113 -13.05 8.45 27.04
C ARG A 113 -13.17 8.02 25.58
N THR A 114 -12.12 8.24 24.81
CA THR A 114 -12.01 7.82 23.41
C THR A 114 -11.35 6.45 23.36
N ALA A 115 -11.71 5.62 22.38
CA ALA A 115 -11.09 4.31 22.23
C ALA A 115 -9.56 4.44 22.12
N ILE A 116 -8.83 3.59 22.84
CA ILE A 116 -7.35 3.63 22.85
C ILE A 116 -6.84 3.02 21.55
N HIS A 117 -6.31 3.88 20.69
CA HIS A 117 -5.79 3.50 19.40
C HIS A 117 -4.45 4.17 19.09
N LYS A 118 -3.52 3.39 18.54
CA LYS A 118 -2.25 3.90 18.02
C LYS A 118 -2.49 4.84 16.84
N ILE A 119 -1.75 5.94 16.73
CA ILE A 119 -1.80 6.77 15.52
C ILE A 119 -1.15 6.05 14.34
N LEU A 120 -1.87 6.01 13.21
CA LEU A 120 -1.42 5.34 11.99
C LEU A 120 -0.52 6.26 11.17
N SER A 121 0.40 5.66 10.41
CA SER A 121 1.23 6.37 9.43
C SER A 121 0.89 5.91 8.04
N PRO A 122 0.85 6.81 7.03
CA PRO A 122 0.66 6.41 5.65
C PRO A 122 1.77 5.43 5.22
N ALA A 123 1.40 4.18 4.96
CA ALA A 123 2.33 3.18 4.47
C ALA A 123 2.53 3.37 2.96
N ILE A 124 3.79 3.37 2.52
CA ILE A 124 4.18 3.53 1.11
C ILE A 124 3.68 2.34 0.26
N THR A 125 3.65 1.14 0.84
CA THR A 125 3.38 -0.13 0.12
C THR A 125 1.96 -0.67 0.30
N ARG A 126 1.13 -0.08 1.16
CA ARG A 126 -0.23 -0.57 1.43
C ARG A 126 -1.27 0.36 0.82
N TRP A 127 -2.11 -0.21 -0.04
CA TRP A 127 -3.19 0.50 -0.72
C TRP A 127 -4.14 1.17 0.28
N LEU A 128 -4.61 2.36 -0.04
CA LEU A 128 -5.59 3.11 0.75
C LEU A 128 -5.18 3.40 2.21
N SER A 129 -3.88 3.31 2.53
CA SER A 129 -3.37 3.59 3.88
C SER A 129 -3.71 5.01 4.36
N LEU A 130 -3.82 5.96 3.43
CA LEU A 130 -4.19 7.34 3.74
C LEU A 130 -5.60 7.46 4.34
N GLN A 131 -6.58 6.74 3.81
CA GLN A 131 -7.96 6.77 4.33
C GLN A 131 -8.01 6.27 5.76
N ALA A 132 -7.31 5.17 6.06
CA ALA A 132 -7.22 4.65 7.42
C ALA A 132 -6.57 5.66 8.39
N CYS A 133 -5.54 6.38 7.94
CA CYS A 133 -4.91 7.44 8.73
C CYS A 133 -5.86 8.61 8.98
N VAL A 134 -6.59 9.05 7.96
CA VAL A 134 -7.61 10.11 8.09
C VAL A 134 -8.69 9.71 9.10
N ASN A 135 -9.26 8.51 8.95
CA ASN A 135 -10.29 8.01 9.86
C ASN A 135 -9.78 7.95 11.30
N ARG A 136 -8.53 7.46 11.50
CA ARG A 136 -7.91 7.42 12.82
C ARG A 136 -7.73 8.82 13.42
N VAL A 137 -7.30 9.80 12.63
CA VAL A 137 -7.11 11.17 13.14
C VAL A 137 -8.45 11.85 13.45
N ILE A 138 -9.49 11.61 12.66
CA ILE A 138 -10.84 12.13 12.93
C ILE A 138 -11.39 11.54 14.22
N GLU A 139 -11.29 10.21 14.38
CA GLU A 139 -11.72 9.49 15.58
C GLU A 139 -10.99 10.00 16.84
N GLN A 140 -9.70 10.31 16.70
CA GLN A 140 -8.82 10.72 17.79
C GLN A 140 -8.63 12.24 17.87
N PHE A 141 -9.47 13.03 17.19
CA PHE A 141 -9.22 14.45 16.98
C PHE A 141 -9.17 15.25 18.29
N ILE A 142 -10.13 15.02 19.19
CA ILE A 142 -10.20 15.70 20.48
C ILE A 142 -8.97 15.41 21.35
N PRO A 143 -8.62 14.14 21.68
CA PRO A 143 -7.44 13.87 22.47
C PRO A 143 -6.15 14.34 21.77
N LEU A 144 -6.04 14.22 20.44
CA LEU A 144 -4.87 14.71 19.69
C LEU A 144 -4.70 16.21 19.81
N LYS A 145 -5.78 16.98 19.67
CA LYS A 145 -5.76 18.44 19.78
C LYS A 145 -5.22 18.88 21.13
N HIS A 146 -5.76 18.32 22.22
CA HIS A 146 -5.33 18.67 23.57
C HIS A 146 -3.91 18.21 23.88
N TYR A 147 -3.52 17.02 23.43
CA TYR A 147 -2.15 16.55 23.53
C TYR A 147 -1.17 17.49 22.84
N LEU A 148 -1.44 17.88 21.59
CA LEU A 148 -0.56 18.78 20.83
C LEU A 148 -0.50 20.18 21.44
N GLN A 149 -1.63 20.71 21.92
CA GLN A 149 -1.67 21.98 22.62
C GLN A 149 -0.80 21.95 23.88
N GLN A 150 -0.89 20.90 24.70
CA GLN A 150 -0.04 20.79 25.89
C GLN A 150 1.44 20.69 25.53
N ASN A 151 1.81 19.88 24.52
CA ASN A 151 3.21 19.78 24.12
C ASN A 151 3.78 21.10 23.57
N LEU A 152 2.96 21.96 22.95
CA LEU A 152 3.39 23.29 22.51
C LEU A 152 3.75 24.21 23.69
N PHE A 153 3.08 24.06 24.84
CA PHE A 153 3.42 24.82 26.04
C PHE A 153 4.66 24.26 26.76
N ASP A 154 4.85 22.94 26.72
CA ASP A 154 5.96 22.25 27.38
C ASP A 154 7.31 22.42 26.63
N ASP A 155 7.30 22.67 25.31
CA ASP A 155 8.49 22.72 24.44
C ASP A 155 8.26 23.73 23.27
N PRO A 156 8.48 25.05 23.48
CA PRO A 156 8.13 26.13 22.53
C PRO A 156 9.02 26.26 21.29
#